data_AF-A0A3Q2E4D2-F1
#
_entry.id   AF-A0A3Q2E4D2-F1
#
_cell.length_a   1.000
_cell.length_b   1.000
_cell.length_c   1.000
_cell.angle_alpha   90.00
_cell.angle_beta   90.00
_cell.angle_gamma   90.00
#
_symmetry.space_group_name_H-M   'P 1'
#
loop_
_entity.id
_entity.type
_entity.pdbx_description
1 polymer ?
#
loop_
_entity_poly.entity_id
_entity_poly.type
_entity_poly.pdbx_seq_one_letter_code
_entity_poly.pdbx_strand_id
1 'polypeptide(L)'
;LFQLEENRAACLGLTLSALQQQLSRLPVPFTLQQEEADEHGLCHCCIALAMFAKAFIDDLKRKEENCHPTAEEEAMKAEILKCMRSLKEPLLEAELNQNKKSTLWLFAAEIMQVSLPAIKEPIPGLLLFSSLKKFPMIDTSLSKESLACLAYLLFVQLITIDMFPAVFPVFILQCNMDHINQLLSKKESHLLKGLALFSKSLEKVEDDSLPVGLLDLKSFYNAPQVLTDCPFQHLRESGLKIFQLFINKLDVEAKHKFFCMLKTSHHAGVEGYIVKNIRNQMMESLNLLRYLLMQFQANMWEDFCRIKDDYLRMLRVSISMSRAYYSAEMKALKEDQRLKAKAKEKAKSTRLLRPITVKHDKLPHMSPEIQHQVLQSALVTFDLMESLIVRIDEI
;
A
#
# COMPACT_ATOMS: atom_id res chain seq x y z
N LEU A 1 36.29 -26.09 4.28
CA LEU A 1 35.68 -25.82 2.95
C LEU A 1 36.74 -25.51 1.89
N PHE A 2 37.62 -24.52 2.07
CA PHE A 2 38.69 -24.22 1.09
C PHE A 2 39.70 -25.35 0.82
N GLN A 3 39.82 -26.33 1.72
CA GLN A 3 40.69 -27.50 1.58
C GLN A 3 40.08 -28.65 0.76
N LEU A 4 38.78 -28.61 0.43
CA LEU A 4 38.15 -29.67 -0.39
C LEU A 4 38.55 -29.48 -1.84
N GLU A 5 38.87 -30.53 -2.60
CA GLU A 5 39.25 -30.39 -4.03
C GLU A 5 38.05 -30.52 -4.97
N GLU A 6 37.02 -31.30 -4.59
CA GLU A 6 35.79 -31.52 -5.36
C GLU A 6 34.53 -31.24 -4.51
N ASN A 7 33.37 -31.05 -5.17
CA ASN A 7 32.05 -30.86 -4.56
C ASN A 7 31.95 -29.67 -3.58
N ARG A 8 32.76 -28.63 -3.79
CA ARG A 8 32.79 -27.46 -2.89
C ARG A 8 31.43 -26.77 -2.82
N ALA A 9 30.77 -26.62 -3.98
CA ALA A 9 29.47 -25.97 -4.08
C ALA A 9 28.38 -26.71 -3.29
N ALA A 10 28.32 -28.04 -3.40
CA ALA A 10 27.33 -28.85 -2.69
C ALA A 10 27.55 -28.80 -1.16
N CYS A 11 28.79 -28.93 -0.69
CA CYS A 11 29.12 -28.80 0.73
C CYS A 11 28.82 -27.39 1.28
N LEU A 12 29.10 -26.36 0.49
CA LEU A 12 28.77 -24.98 0.84
C LEU A 12 27.24 -24.81 0.96
N GLY A 13 26.47 -25.29 -0.02
CA GLY A 13 25.01 -25.23 -0.02
C GLY A 13 24.37 -25.92 1.18
N LEU A 14 24.86 -27.11 1.55
CA LEU A 14 24.40 -27.82 2.76
C LEU A 14 24.72 -27.04 4.04
N THR A 15 25.93 -26.50 4.14
CA THR A 15 26.36 -25.71 5.30
C THR A 15 25.52 -24.45 5.45
N LEU A 16 25.34 -23.70 4.36
CA LEU A 16 24.55 -22.47 4.34
C LEU A 16 23.07 -22.74 4.64
N SER A 17 22.50 -23.81 4.08
CA SER A 17 21.12 -24.20 4.34
C SER A 17 20.89 -24.61 5.81
N ALA A 18 21.84 -25.33 6.41
CA ALA A 18 21.78 -25.71 7.83
C ALA A 18 21.91 -24.50 8.75
N LEU A 19 22.86 -23.59 8.46
CA LEU A 19 23.04 -22.33 9.20
C LEU A 19 21.77 -21.47 9.13
N GLN A 20 21.20 -21.33 7.94
CA GLN A 20 19.94 -20.61 7.73
C GLN A 20 18.81 -21.21 8.57
N GLN A 21 18.64 -22.54 8.59
CA GLN A 21 17.57 -23.20 9.34
C GLN A 21 17.69 -22.96 10.86
N GLN A 22 18.90 -22.80 11.38
CA GLN A 22 19.09 -22.41 12.78
C GLN A 22 18.82 -20.93 12.99
N LEU A 23 19.25 -20.08 12.06
CA LEU A 23 19.08 -18.63 12.16
C LEU A 23 17.60 -18.22 12.14
N SER A 24 16.77 -18.86 11.32
CA SER A 24 15.33 -18.56 11.23
C SER A 24 14.53 -18.94 12.49
N ARG A 25 15.14 -19.66 13.45
CA ARG A 25 14.51 -19.99 14.73
C ARG A 25 14.74 -18.92 15.80
N LEU A 26 15.70 -18.02 15.59
CA LEU A 26 16.03 -16.97 16.54
C LEU A 26 14.99 -15.83 16.46
N PRO A 27 14.60 -15.24 17.61
CA PRO A 27 13.67 -14.12 17.61
C PRO A 27 14.34 -12.88 17.00
N VAL A 28 13.59 -12.16 16.17
CA VAL A 28 14.05 -10.95 15.51
C VAL A 28 13.86 -9.76 16.46
N PRO A 29 14.90 -8.93 16.72
CA PRO A 29 14.77 -7.77 17.57
C PRO A 29 13.87 -6.73 16.92
N PHE A 30 12.93 -6.19 17.69
CA PHE A 30 11.99 -5.16 17.24
C PHE A 30 12.43 -3.75 17.62
N THR A 31 13.33 -3.63 18.61
CA THR A 31 13.82 -2.34 19.10
C THR A 31 15.33 -2.28 19.06
N LEU A 32 15.88 -1.07 18.94
CA LEU A 32 17.33 -0.84 18.94
C LEU A 32 18.01 -1.38 20.21
N GLN A 33 17.35 -1.29 21.38
CA GLN A 33 17.90 -1.83 22.63
C GLN A 33 18.03 -3.36 22.59
N GLN A 34 17.07 -4.04 21.95
CA GLN A 34 17.14 -5.49 21.75
C GLN A 34 18.18 -5.87 20.71
N GLU A 35 18.37 -5.05 19.67
CA GLU A 35 19.41 -5.24 18.66
C GLU A 35 20.82 -5.06 19.26
N GLU A 36 21.00 -4.08 20.15
CA GLU A 36 22.27 -3.82 20.86
C GLU A 36 22.55 -4.88 21.93
N ALA A 37 21.52 -5.32 22.67
CA ALA A 37 21.68 -6.37 23.68
C ALA A 37 21.99 -7.73 23.04
N ASP A 38 21.46 -7.97 21.83
CA ASP A 38 21.58 -9.20 21.04
C ASP A 38 21.56 -10.49 21.89
N GLU A 39 20.61 -10.59 22.83
CA GLU A 39 20.57 -11.67 23.83
C GLU A 39 20.59 -13.07 23.22
N HIS A 40 20.03 -13.19 22.02
CA HIS A 40 19.91 -14.45 21.28
C HIS A 40 21.00 -14.61 20.20
N GLY A 41 21.89 -13.62 20.04
CA GLY A 41 23.03 -13.66 19.11
C GLY A 41 22.68 -13.54 17.63
N LEU A 42 21.45 -13.18 17.27
CA LEU A 42 21.01 -13.12 15.87
C LEU A 42 21.85 -12.11 15.07
N CYS A 43 22.12 -10.94 15.63
CA CYS A 43 22.85 -9.88 14.94
C CYS A 43 24.30 -10.28 14.69
N HIS A 44 24.97 -10.86 15.70
CA HIS A 44 26.31 -11.41 15.57
C HIS A 44 26.37 -12.55 14.56
N CYS A 45 25.38 -13.45 14.55
CA CYS A 45 25.30 -14.52 13.57
C CYS A 45 25.09 -14.00 12.14
N CYS A 46 24.27 -12.96 11.93
CA CYS A 46 24.10 -12.32 10.63
C CYS A 46 25.42 -11.73 10.11
N ILE A 47 26.16 -10.99 10.94
CA ILE A 47 27.48 -10.45 10.55
C ILE A 47 28.44 -11.59 10.23
N ALA A 48 28.53 -12.60 11.09
CA ALA A 48 29.43 -13.74 10.88
C ALA A 48 29.13 -14.48 9.58
N LEU A 49 27.85 -14.64 9.24
CA LEU A 49 27.41 -15.25 8.00
C LEU A 49 27.74 -14.39 6.78
N ALA A 50 27.60 -13.06 6.87
CA ALA A 50 28.00 -12.18 5.79
C ALA A 50 29.52 -12.18 5.57
N MET A 51 30.32 -12.16 6.64
CA MET A 51 31.78 -12.31 6.54
C MET A 51 32.16 -13.68 5.94
N PHE A 52 31.48 -14.74 6.34
CA PHE A 52 31.68 -16.08 5.78
C PHE A 52 31.38 -16.11 4.28
N ALA A 53 30.22 -15.59 3.86
CA ALA A 53 29.84 -15.52 2.44
C ALA A 53 30.80 -14.63 1.62
N LYS A 54 31.24 -13.50 2.18
CA LYS A 54 32.18 -12.57 1.56
C LYS A 54 33.51 -13.23 1.20
N ALA A 55 34.04 -14.09 2.07
CA ALA A 55 35.27 -14.83 1.79
C ALA A 55 35.17 -15.70 0.52
N PHE A 56 34.02 -16.33 0.26
CA PHE A 56 33.79 -17.09 -0.97
C PHE A 56 33.55 -16.19 -2.18
N ILE A 57 32.81 -15.09 -2.01
CA ILE A 57 32.59 -14.11 -3.08
C ILE A 57 33.92 -13.50 -3.56
N ASP A 58 34.82 -13.16 -2.63
CA ASP A 58 36.13 -12.61 -2.95
C ASP A 58 37.03 -13.64 -3.66
N ASP A 59 36.96 -14.93 -3.30
CA ASP A 59 37.64 -16.01 -4.03
C ASP A 59 37.12 -16.15 -5.46
N LEU A 60 35.79 -16.06 -5.65
CA LEU A 60 35.16 -16.13 -6.98
C LEU A 60 35.55 -14.93 -7.87
N LYS A 61 35.62 -13.71 -7.31
CA LYS A 61 36.04 -12.51 -8.06
C LYS A 61 37.48 -12.62 -8.56
N ARG A 62 38.40 -13.11 -7.74
CA ARG A 62 39.82 -13.30 -8.13
C ARG A 62 39.99 -14.33 -9.25
N LYS A 63 39.08 -15.32 -9.34
CA LYS A 63 39.11 -16.36 -10.37
C LYS A 63 38.47 -15.90 -11.68
N GLU A 64 37.41 -15.09 -11.63
CA GLU A 64 36.75 -14.52 -12.82
C GLU A 64 37.65 -13.58 -13.63
N GLU A 65 38.63 -12.91 -13.01
CA GLU A 65 39.60 -12.07 -13.72
C GLU A 65 40.54 -12.89 -14.64
N ASN A 66 40.59 -14.21 -14.46
CA ASN A 66 41.60 -15.07 -15.10
C ASN A 66 41.04 -16.11 -16.11
N CYS A 67 39.74 -16.45 -16.10
CA CYS A 67 39.17 -17.41 -17.08
C CYS A 67 37.62 -17.39 -17.14
N HIS A 68 37.02 -18.10 -18.12
CA HIS A 68 35.57 -18.35 -18.16
C HIS A 68 35.09 -19.12 -16.91
N PRO A 69 33.89 -18.81 -16.37
CA PRO A 69 33.40 -19.44 -15.15
C PRO A 69 33.19 -20.94 -15.35
N THR A 70 33.68 -21.73 -14.40
CA THR A 70 33.49 -23.18 -14.37
C THR A 70 32.10 -23.54 -13.85
N ALA A 71 31.57 -24.72 -14.19
CA ALA A 71 30.26 -25.17 -13.72
C ALA A 71 30.16 -25.24 -12.18
N GLU A 72 31.28 -25.50 -11.50
CA GLU A 72 31.34 -25.53 -10.04
C GLU A 72 31.29 -24.13 -9.41
N GLU A 73 31.87 -23.12 -10.06
CA GLU A 73 31.78 -21.72 -9.63
C GLU A 73 30.36 -21.17 -9.78
N GLU A 74 29.66 -21.51 -10.88
CA GLU A 74 28.25 -21.15 -11.06
C GLU A 74 27.34 -21.83 -10.04
N ALA A 75 27.59 -23.10 -9.71
CA ALA A 75 26.88 -23.80 -8.63
C ALA A 75 27.14 -23.14 -7.26
N MET A 76 28.36 -22.69 -7.00
CA MET A 76 28.73 -22.01 -5.75
C MET A 76 28.05 -20.64 -5.61
N LYS A 77 28.00 -19.88 -6.71
CA LYS A 77 27.23 -18.63 -6.79
C LYS A 77 25.75 -18.88 -6.49
N ALA A 78 25.15 -19.92 -7.09
CA ALA A 78 23.75 -20.25 -6.87
C ALA A 78 23.44 -20.57 -5.38
N GLU A 79 24.31 -21.31 -4.69
CA GLU A 79 24.13 -21.65 -3.27
C GLU A 79 24.32 -20.44 -2.34
N ILE A 80 25.30 -19.57 -2.61
CA ILE A 80 25.46 -18.30 -1.87
C ILE A 80 24.22 -17.44 -2.06
N LEU A 81 23.75 -17.29 -3.30
CA LEU A 81 22.56 -16.52 -3.63
C LEU A 81 21.32 -17.05 -2.91
N LYS A 82 21.16 -18.38 -2.83
CA LYS A 82 20.08 -19.04 -2.07
C LYS A 82 20.11 -18.71 -0.58
N CYS A 83 21.30 -18.67 0.04
CA CYS A 83 21.46 -18.27 1.44
C CYS A 83 21.17 -16.78 1.67
N MET A 84 21.68 -15.91 0.80
CA MET A 84 21.39 -14.47 0.89
C MET A 84 19.90 -14.18 0.61
N ARG A 85 19.22 -15.04 -0.15
CA ARG A 85 17.78 -14.98 -0.39
C ARG A 85 16.95 -15.35 0.84
N SER A 86 17.44 -16.21 1.72
CA SER A 86 16.68 -16.68 2.89
C SER A 86 16.91 -15.88 4.17
N LEU A 87 17.96 -15.06 4.23
CA LEU A 87 18.22 -14.10 5.30
C LEU A 87 17.23 -12.91 5.34
N LYS A 88 16.16 -13.01 4.54
CA LYS A 88 15.11 -12.01 4.36
C LYS A 88 14.01 -12.09 5.40
N GLU A 89 13.80 -13.24 6.04
CA GLU A 89 12.82 -13.38 7.13
C GLU A 89 13.17 -12.45 8.32
N PRO A 90 14.41 -12.45 8.85
CA PRO A 90 14.82 -11.46 9.85
C PRO A 90 14.70 -10.01 9.34
N LEU A 91 15.11 -9.75 8.10
CA LEU A 91 15.07 -8.40 7.54
C LEU A 91 13.65 -7.89 7.26
N LEU A 92 12.66 -8.77 7.05
CA LEU A 92 11.25 -8.42 6.88
C LEU A 92 10.55 -8.19 8.22
N GLU A 93 11.04 -8.76 9.31
CA GLU A 93 10.48 -8.56 10.65
C GLU A 93 11.17 -7.43 11.43
N ALA A 94 12.45 -7.17 11.17
CA ALA A 94 13.23 -6.13 11.85
C ALA A 94 12.85 -4.70 11.43
N GLU A 95 12.95 -3.75 12.36
CA GLU A 95 12.82 -2.33 12.05
C GLU A 95 14.16 -1.78 11.54
N LEU A 96 14.24 -1.41 10.26
CA LEU A 96 15.45 -0.87 9.65
C LEU A 96 15.42 0.66 9.67
N ASN A 97 16.34 1.26 10.41
CA ASN A 97 16.41 2.71 10.58
C ASN A 97 17.50 3.32 9.68
N GLN A 98 17.11 4.14 8.71
CA GLN A 98 18.02 4.71 7.71
C GLN A 98 19.10 5.62 8.33
N ASN A 99 18.77 6.33 9.42
CA ASN A 99 19.64 7.34 10.03
C ASN A 99 20.66 6.75 11.00
N LYS A 100 20.39 5.57 11.55
CA LYS A 100 21.26 4.88 12.50
C LYS A 100 21.59 3.54 11.86
N LYS A 101 22.76 3.45 11.23
CA LYS A 101 23.29 2.24 10.54
C LYS A 101 23.34 1.06 11.51
N SER A 102 22.19 0.43 11.74
CA SER A 102 22.04 -0.67 12.67
C SER A 102 22.76 -1.91 12.14
N THR A 103 22.99 -2.89 12.99
CA THR A 103 23.70 -4.12 12.61
C THR A 103 22.97 -4.86 11.47
N LEU A 104 21.65 -4.91 11.55
CA LEU A 104 20.80 -5.51 10.50
C LEU A 104 20.78 -4.66 9.22
N TRP A 105 20.92 -3.32 9.33
CA TRP A 105 21.09 -2.45 8.17
C TRP A 105 22.43 -2.67 7.47
N LEU A 106 23.53 -2.76 8.22
CA LEU A 106 24.85 -3.06 7.68
C LEU A 106 24.88 -4.43 7.00
N PHE A 107 24.25 -5.42 7.63
CA PHE A 107 24.06 -6.74 7.05
C PHE A 107 23.28 -6.65 5.73
N ALA A 108 22.14 -5.95 5.68
CA ALA A 108 21.38 -5.72 4.45
C ALA A 108 22.19 -4.99 3.37
N ALA A 109 23.01 -4.02 3.75
CA ALA A 109 23.91 -3.31 2.84
C ALA A 109 24.97 -4.24 2.25
N GLU A 110 25.57 -5.14 3.05
CA GLU A 110 26.51 -6.15 2.56
C GLU A 110 25.84 -7.13 1.59
N ILE A 111 24.60 -7.57 1.88
CA ILE A 111 23.84 -8.42 0.95
C ILE A 111 23.67 -7.72 -0.41
N MET A 112 23.20 -6.47 -0.37
CA MET A 112 22.86 -5.68 -1.56
C MET A 112 24.09 -5.24 -2.36
N GLN A 113 25.19 -4.84 -1.68
CA GLN A 113 26.41 -4.35 -2.33
C GLN A 113 27.36 -5.47 -2.79
N VAL A 114 27.52 -6.51 -1.98
CA VAL A 114 28.61 -7.49 -2.16
C VAL A 114 28.11 -8.74 -2.86
N SER A 115 26.97 -9.28 -2.43
CA SER A 115 26.54 -10.61 -2.85
C SER A 115 25.75 -10.61 -4.15
N LEU A 116 24.86 -9.65 -4.36
CA LEU A 116 24.01 -9.60 -5.57
C LEU A 116 24.80 -9.22 -6.85
N PRO A 117 25.62 -8.14 -6.87
CA PRO A 117 26.36 -7.75 -8.08
C PRO A 117 27.43 -8.76 -8.50
N ALA A 118 28.03 -9.47 -7.54
CA ALA A 118 29.09 -10.45 -7.80
C ALA A 118 28.60 -11.73 -8.50
N ILE A 119 27.28 -11.94 -8.55
CA ILE A 119 26.65 -13.15 -9.13
C ILE A 119 26.07 -12.85 -10.54
N LYS A 120 26.45 -11.71 -11.16
CA LYS A 120 26.03 -11.28 -12.51
C LYS A 120 24.51 -11.10 -12.70
N GLU A 121 23.72 -11.08 -11.64
CA GLU A 121 22.31 -10.68 -11.68
C GLU A 121 22.19 -9.19 -11.27
N PRO A 122 22.05 -8.25 -12.22
CA PRO A 122 21.82 -6.85 -11.85
C PRO A 122 20.47 -6.73 -11.12
N ILE A 123 20.46 -6.08 -9.95
CA ILE A 123 19.25 -5.80 -9.14
C ILE A 123 18.11 -5.20 -9.99
N PRO A 124 18.35 -4.27 -10.94
CA PRO A 124 17.32 -3.80 -11.87
C PRO A 124 16.69 -4.91 -12.72
N GLY A 125 17.49 -5.89 -13.14
CA GLY A 125 17.04 -7.09 -13.84
C GLY A 125 16.00 -7.88 -13.04
N LEU A 126 16.29 -8.10 -11.76
CA LEU A 126 15.45 -8.88 -10.84
C LEU A 126 14.15 -8.17 -10.46
N LEU A 127 14.19 -6.85 -10.27
CA LEU A 127 13.02 -6.08 -9.79
C LEU A 127 12.12 -5.57 -10.93
N LEU A 128 12.69 -5.21 -12.09
CA LEU A 128 11.91 -4.60 -13.17
C LEU A 128 11.41 -5.62 -14.20
N PHE A 129 12.19 -6.67 -14.49
CA PHE A 129 11.89 -7.58 -15.59
C PHE A 129 11.25 -8.90 -15.18
N SER A 130 11.16 -9.20 -13.88
CA SER A 130 10.42 -10.37 -13.38
C SER A 130 8.96 -10.36 -13.85
N SER A 131 8.37 -9.17 -14.01
CA SER A 131 6.97 -9.01 -14.45
C SER A 131 6.82 -8.92 -15.98
N LEU A 132 7.89 -8.64 -16.74
CA LEU A 132 7.84 -8.29 -18.17
C LEU A 132 8.37 -9.36 -19.13
N LYS A 133 9.18 -10.33 -18.68
CA LYS A 133 9.74 -11.36 -19.58
C LYS A 133 9.61 -12.78 -19.03
N LYS A 134 8.95 -13.63 -19.83
CA LYS A 134 9.22 -15.07 -19.89
C LYS A 134 10.62 -15.27 -20.52
N PHE A 135 11.68 -14.99 -19.79
CA PHE A 135 13.01 -15.46 -20.19
C PHE A 135 13.10 -16.98 -19.94
N PRO A 136 13.63 -17.76 -20.89
CA PRO A 136 13.92 -19.17 -20.65
C PRO A 136 15.22 -19.32 -19.86
N MET A 137 15.19 -20.17 -18.82
CA MET A 137 16.31 -20.65 -17.98
C MET A 137 16.96 -19.58 -17.08
N ILE A 138 17.05 -19.75 -15.76
CA ILE A 138 17.34 -20.95 -14.96
C ILE A 138 16.29 -21.10 -13.84
N ASP A 139 15.80 -22.32 -13.62
CA ASP A 139 15.03 -22.73 -12.43
C ASP A 139 15.67 -22.18 -11.15
N THR A 140 15.13 -21.14 -10.53
CA THR A 140 15.64 -20.68 -9.22
C THR A 140 14.61 -19.86 -8.43
N SER A 141 13.71 -20.56 -7.73
CA SER A 141 13.50 -20.44 -6.27
C SER A 141 13.37 -19.06 -5.56
N LEU A 142 13.17 -17.94 -6.26
CA LEU A 142 12.91 -16.64 -5.61
C LEU A 142 11.44 -16.57 -5.17
N SER A 143 11.20 -16.61 -3.85
CA SER A 143 9.88 -16.33 -3.32
C SER A 143 9.47 -14.89 -3.64
N LYS A 144 8.17 -14.64 -3.89
CA LYS A 144 7.66 -13.28 -4.14
C LYS A 144 8.00 -12.32 -2.99
N GLU A 145 8.06 -12.84 -1.76
CA GLU A 145 8.44 -12.12 -0.54
C GLU A 145 9.91 -11.68 -0.58
N SER A 146 10.76 -12.54 -1.13
CA SER A 146 12.19 -12.26 -1.28
C SER A 146 12.44 -11.09 -2.23
N LEU A 147 11.66 -10.98 -3.31
CA LEU A 147 11.74 -9.84 -4.23
C LEU A 147 11.17 -8.58 -3.58
N ALA A 148 10.08 -8.71 -2.82
CA ALA A 148 9.48 -7.57 -2.15
C ALA A 148 10.36 -6.97 -1.04
N CYS A 149 11.10 -7.80 -0.31
CA CYS A 149 12.12 -7.34 0.63
C CYS A 149 13.23 -6.56 -0.08
N LEU A 150 13.70 -7.02 -1.25
CA LEU A 150 14.72 -6.31 -2.03
C LEU A 150 14.20 -4.96 -2.54
N ALA A 151 12.96 -4.91 -3.02
CA ALA A 151 12.31 -3.67 -3.44
C ALA A 151 12.22 -2.66 -2.28
N TYR A 152 11.88 -3.12 -1.06
CA TYR A 152 11.88 -2.28 0.14
C TYR A 152 13.28 -1.74 0.47
N LEU A 153 14.31 -2.59 0.49
CA LEU A 153 15.69 -2.17 0.79
C LEU A 153 16.23 -1.16 -0.23
N LEU A 154 15.89 -1.34 -1.51
CA LEU A 154 16.33 -0.45 -2.58
C LEU A 154 15.57 0.89 -2.57
N PHE A 155 14.23 0.86 -2.60
CA PHE A 155 13.43 2.06 -2.84
C PHE A 155 13.05 2.83 -1.57
N VAL A 156 13.01 2.17 -0.41
CA VAL A 156 12.69 2.82 0.88
C VAL A 156 13.96 3.12 1.66
N GLN A 157 14.82 2.12 1.86
CA GLN A 157 16.08 2.30 2.62
C GLN A 157 17.19 2.94 1.77
N LEU A 158 17.00 3.04 0.45
CA LEU A 158 17.93 3.67 -0.51
C LEU A 158 19.31 2.99 -0.55
N ILE A 159 19.38 1.70 -0.21
CA ILE A 159 20.61 0.92 -0.29
C ILE A 159 20.92 0.68 -1.77
N THR A 160 22.12 1.05 -2.23
CA THR A 160 22.58 0.90 -3.63
C THR A 160 21.73 1.60 -4.69
N ILE A 161 20.97 2.63 -4.31
CA ILE A 161 20.12 3.39 -5.25
C ILE A 161 20.94 4.12 -6.32
N ASP A 162 22.19 4.47 -6.01
CA ASP A 162 23.18 5.09 -6.90
C ASP A 162 23.56 4.20 -8.09
N MET A 163 23.49 2.88 -7.91
CA MET A 163 23.73 1.89 -8.97
C MET A 163 22.47 1.56 -9.77
N PHE A 164 21.31 2.07 -9.36
CA PHE A 164 20.04 1.81 -10.03
C PHE A 164 19.83 2.78 -11.21
N PRO A 165 19.42 2.29 -12.40
CA PRO A 165 19.24 3.15 -13.56
C PRO A 165 18.14 4.19 -13.31
N ALA A 166 18.28 5.35 -13.94
CA ALA A 166 17.21 6.35 -13.97
C ALA A 166 16.03 5.82 -14.80
N VAL A 167 14.95 5.43 -14.11
CA VAL A 167 13.76 4.83 -14.70
C VAL A 167 12.53 5.69 -14.35
N PHE A 168 11.55 5.73 -15.25
CA PHE A 168 10.32 6.51 -15.06
C PHE A 168 9.55 6.10 -13.79
N PRO A 169 9.11 7.06 -12.96
CA PRO A 169 8.41 6.76 -11.70
C PRO A 169 7.16 5.88 -11.85
N VAL A 170 6.37 6.10 -12.90
CA VAL A 170 5.16 5.31 -13.18
C VAL A 170 5.50 3.85 -13.45
N PHE A 171 6.59 3.59 -14.18
CA PHE A 171 7.05 2.23 -14.44
C PHE A 171 7.57 1.56 -13.16
N ILE A 172 8.30 2.29 -12.32
CA ILE A 172 8.74 1.79 -11.01
C ILE A 172 7.53 1.43 -10.14
N LEU A 173 6.49 2.28 -10.12
CA LEU A 173 5.25 2.00 -9.40
C LEU A 173 4.61 0.70 -9.89
N GLN A 174 4.48 0.51 -11.21
CA GLN A 174 3.91 -0.72 -11.79
C GLN A 174 4.63 -1.97 -11.32
N CYS A 175 5.97 -1.98 -11.39
CA CYS A 175 6.78 -3.12 -10.91
C CYS A 175 6.61 -3.32 -9.39
N ASN A 176 6.64 -2.24 -8.62
CA ASN A 176 6.54 -2.31 -7.17
C ASN A 176 5.15 -2.74 -6.68
N MET A 177 4.08 -2.57 -7.46
CA MET A 177 2.73 -2.98 -7.01
C MET A 177 2.63 -4.48 -6.71
N ASP A 178 3.32 -5.34 -7.48
CA ASP A 178 3.35 -6.78 -7.21
C ASP A 178 4.02 -7.08 -5.86
N HIS A 179 5.12 -6.37 -5.58
CA HIS A 179 5.85 -6.46 -4.32
C HIS A 179 5.06 -5.90 -3.14
N ILE A 180 4.38 -4.77 -3.33
CA ILE A 180 3.51 -4.14 -2.33
C ILE A 180 2.42 -5.14 -1.96
N ASN A 181 1.68 -5.71 -2.90
CA ASN A 181 0.62 -6.68 -2.59
C ASN A 181 1.12 -7.90 -1.81
N GLN A 182 2.35 -8.37 -2.07
CA GLN A 182 2.94 -9.45 -1.31
C GLN A 182 3.25 -9.04 0.14
N LEU A 183 3.69 -7.80 0.36
CA LEU A 183 3.99 -7.25 1.69
C LEU A 183 2.74 -6.85 2.48
N LEU A 184 1.64 -6.50 1.80
CA LEU A 184 0.36 -6.19 2.43
C LEU A 184 -0.36 -7.45 2.98
N SER A 185 0.40 -8.45 3.41
CA SER A 185 -0.05 -9.66 4.09
C SER A 185 -0.36 -9.41 5.58
N LYS A 186 -0.82 -10.44 6.30
CA LYS A 186 -1.39 -10.32 7.66
C LYS A 186 -0.40 -9.95 8.78
N LYS A 187 0.91 -9.93 8.54
CA LYS A 187 1.92 -9.59 9.56
C LYS A 187 2.09 -8.07 9.67
N GLU A 188 2.13 -7.54 10.90
CA GLU A 188 2.25 -6.10 11.18
C GLU A 188 3.51 -5.46 10.55
N SER A 189 4.66 -6.11 10.72
CA SER A 189 5.95 -5.67 10.18
C SER A 189 5.96 -5.61 8.64
N HIS A 190 5.30 -6.56 8.00
CA HIS A 190 5.22 -6.64 6.54
C HIS A 190 4.31 -5.53 6.01
N LEU A 191 3.17 -5.31 6.67
CA LEU A 191 2.23 -4.27 6.33
C LEU A 191 2.88 -2.87 6.43
N LEU A 192 3.62 -2.59 7.51
CA LEU A 192 4.38 -1.36 7.66
C LEU A 192 5.34 -1.11 6.48
N LYS A 193 6.08 -2.14 6.08
CA LYS A 193 7.04 -2.07 4.95
C LYS A 193 6.36 -1.92 3.60
N GLY A 194 5.24 -2.62 3.39
CA GLY A 194 4.42 -2.49 2.20
C GLY A 194 3.85 -1.08 2.04
N LEU A 195 3.32 -0.51 3.13
CA LEU A 195 2.83 0.87 3.15
C LEU A 195 3.95 1.89 2.90
N ALA A 196 5.12 1.71 3.51
CA ALA A 196 6.28 2.58 3.28
C ALA A 196 6.76 2.52 1.82
N LEU A 197 6.83 1.33 1.23
CA LEU A 197 7.18 1.14 -0.19
C LEU A 197 6.15 1.78 -1.12
N PHE A 198 4.86 1.67 -0.77
CA PHE A 198 3.79 2.28 -1.54
C PHE A 198 3.87 3.81 -1.50
N SER A 199 4.03 4.40 -0.30
CA SER A 199 4.21 5.84 -0.12
C SER A 199 5.38 6.37 -0.94
N LYS A 200 6.56 5.74 -0.81
CA LYS A 200 7.78 6.19 -1.52
C LYS A 200 7.68 6.05 -3.04
N SER A 201 6.95 5.04 -3.52
CA SER A 201 6.71 4.88 -4.96
C SER A 201 5.78 5.96 -5.50
N LEU A 202 4.79 6.40 -4.71
CA LEU A 202 3.83 7.45 -5.11
C LEU A 202 4.39 8.87 -4.99
N GLU A 203 5.29 9.15 -4.04
CA GLU A 203 5.91 10.46 -3.86
C GLU A 203 6.60 10.98 -5.14
N LYS A 204 7.13 10.08 -5.97
CA LYS A 204 7.83 10.41 -7.23
C LYS A 204 6.90 10.59 -8.43
N VAL A 205 5.62 10.27 -8.31
CA VAL A 205 4.63 10.37 -9.38
C VAL A 205 3.95 11.73 -9.30
N GLU A 206 3.67 12.35 -10.45
CA GLU A 206 2.97 13.62 -10.52
C GLU A 206 1.47 13.44 -10.19
N ASP A 207 0.81 14.49 -9.68
CA ASP A 207 -0.63 14.43 -9.46
C ASP A 207 -1.38 14.35 -10.81
N ASP A 208 -2.53 13.67 -10.82
CA ASP A 208 -3.37 13.49 -12.01
C ASP A 208 -2.70 12.83 -13.24
N SER A 209 -1.59 12.11 -13.06
CA SER A 209 -0.77 11.58 -14.16
C SER A 209 -0.92 10.08 -14.41
N LEU A 210 -1.55 9.32 -13.51
CA LEU A 210 -1.65 7.86 -13.63
C LEU A 210 -2.82 7.45 -14.54
N PRO A 211 -2.54 6.75 -15.67
CA PRO A 211 -3.57 6.42 -16.64
C PRO A 211 -4.48 5.26 -16.21
N VAL A 212 -5.71 5.29 -16.73
CA VAL A 212 -6.75 4.28 -16.50
C VAL A 212 -6.32 2.84 -16.79
N GLY A 213 -5.44 2.63 -17.77
CA GLY A 213 -4.96 1.29 -18.16
C GLY A 213 -4.17 0.57 -17.07
N LEU A 214 -3.63 1.29 -16.08
CA LEU A 214 -2.94 0.68 -14.94
C LEU A 214 -3.90 -0.01 -13.98
N LEU A 215 -5.12 0.48 -13.89
CA LEU A 215 -6.14 -0.09 -13.03
C LEU A 215 -6.64 -1.45 -13.51
N ASP A 216 -6.38 -1.83 -14.77
CA ASP A 216 -6.69 -3.15 -15.31
C ASP A 216 -5.73 -4.24 -14.80
N LEU A 217 -4.59 -3.85 -14.22
CA LEU A 217 -3.67 -4.79 -13.61
C LEU A 217 -4.26 -5.27 -12.28
N LYS A 218 -4.33 -6.60 -12.10
CA LYS A 218 -4.83 -7.26 -10.87
C LYS A 218 -4.18 -6.73 -9.59
N SER A 219 -2.95 -6.25 -9.70
CA SER A 219 -2.14 -5.72 -8.61
C SER A 219 -2.71 -4.43 -8.00
N PHE A 220 -3.48 -3.63 -8.74
CA PHE A 220 -4.10 -2.41 -8.18
C PHE A 220 -5.44 -2.69 -7.47
N TYR A 221 -6.04 -3.88 -7.68
CA TYR A 221 -7.32 -4.26 -7.07
C TYR A 221 -7.19 -4.72 -5.61
N ASN A 222 -6.04 -5.26 -5.21
CA ASN A 222 -5.86 -5.87 -3.89
C ASN A 222 -5.45 -4.87 -2.80
N ALA A 223 -4.80 -3.76 -3.16
CA ALA A 223 -4.35 -2.74 -2.21
C ALA A 223 -5.48 -2.13 -1.34
N PRO A 224 -6.71 -1.86 -1.85
CA PRO A 224 -7.82 -1.38 -1.03
C PRO A 224 -8.32 -2.38 0.04
N GLN A 225 -8.22 -3.70 -0.20
CA GLN A 225 -8.71 -4.73 0.76
C GLN A 225 -7.92 -4.73 2.07
N VAL A 226 -6.69 -4.21 2.03
CA VAL A 226 -5.81 -4.15 3.19
C VAL A 226 -6.28 -3.07 4.18
N LEU A 227 -7.00 -2.04 3.69
CA LEU A 227 -7.59 -1.00 4.55
C LEU A 227 -8.82 -1.51 5.32
N THR A 228 -9.55 -2.49 4.76
CA THR A 228 -10.74 -3.06 5.41
C THR A 228 -10.38 -4.16 6.40
N ASP A 229 -9.37 -4.97 6.09
CA ASP A 229 -9.11 -6.21 6.83
C ASP A 229 -7.97 -6.09 7.87
N CYS A 230 -7.26 -4.96 7.90
CA CYS A 230 -6.16 -4.74 8.85
C CYS A 230 -6.68 -4.61 10.29
N PRO A 231 -6.16 -5.39 11.27
CA PRO A 231 -6.61 -5.31 12.65
C PRO A 231 -6.07 -4.06 13.39
N PHE A 232 -4.95 -3.49 12.94
CA PHE A 232 -4.24 -2.40 13.62
C PHE A 232 -4.76 -1.02 13.21
N GLN A 233 -5.30 -0.25 14.16
CA GLN A 233 -5.88 1.06 13.87
C GLN A 233 -4.87 2.07 13.30
N HIS A 234 -3.67 2.16 13.87
CA HIS A 234 -2.66 3.10 13.41
C HIS A 234 -2.22 2.81 11.96
N LEU A 235 -2.19 1.53 11.55
CA LEU A 235 -1.89 1.14 10.17
C LEU A 235 -3.05 1.42 9.23
N ARG A 236 -4.31 1.27 9.68
CA ARG A 236 -5.48 1.70 8.88
C ARG A 236 -5.44 3.21 8.63
N GLU A 237 -5.12 4.02 9.63
CA GLU A 237 -5.01 5.48 9.48
C GLU A 237 -3.87 5.87 8.54
N SER A 238 -2.70 5.24 8.67
CA SER A 238 -1.57 5.45 7.76
C SER A 238 -1.91 5.01 6.33
N GLY A 239 -2.53 3.83 6.18
CA GLY A 239 -2.98 3.30 4.89
C GLY A 239 -3.99 4.22 4.21
N LEU A 240 -4.95 4.79 4.95
CA LEU A 240 -5.92 5.74 4.38
C LEU A 240 -5.25 7.00 3.83
N LYS A 241 -4.19 7.51 4.47
CA LYS A 241 -3.42 8.64 3.95
C LYS A 241 -2.73 8.30 2.64
N ILE A 242 -2.10 7.12 2.56
CA ILE A 242 -1.45 6.63 1.34
C ILE A 242 -2.49 6.38 0.25
N PHE A 243 -3.68 5.90 0.62
CA PHE A 243 -4.79 5.71 -0.30
C PHE A 243 -5.30 7.04 -0.88
N GLN A 244 -5.39 8.09 -0.05
CA GLN A 244 -5.68 9.43 -0.54
C GLN A 244 -4.59 9.91 -1.50
N LEU A 245 -3.32 9.70 -1.16
CA LEU A 245 -2.21 10.04 -2.03
C LEU A 245 -2.33 9.32 -3.38
N PHE A 246 -2.62 8.02 -3.37
CA PHE A 246 -2.86 7.25 -4.60
C PHE A 246 -4.00 7.84 -5.44
N ILE A 247 -5.15 8.14 -4.81
CA ILE A 247 -6.29 8.76 -5.51
C ILE A 247 -5.89 10.09 -6.15
N ASN A 248 -5.06 10.91 -5.49
CA ASN A 248 -4.61 12.18 -6.03
C ASN A 248 -3.71 12.01 -7.27
N LYS A 249 -2.96 10.90 -7.36
CA LYS A 249 -2.11 10.58 -8.53
C LYS A 249 -2.90 10.06 -9.74
N LEU A 250 -4.12 9.57 -9.55
CA LEU A 250 -4.97 9.07 -10.64
C LEU A 250 -5.49 10.21 -11.52
N ASP A 251 -5.45 10.02 -12.84
CA ASP A 251 -6.14 10.93 -13.76
C ASP A 251 -7.67 10.86 -13.60
N VAL A 252 -8.40 11.74 -14.28
CA VAL A 252 -9.87 11.85 -14.13
C VAL A 252 -10.59 10.57 -14.55
N GLU A 253 -10.14 9.91 -15.61
CA GLU A 253 -10.76 8.68 -16.12
C GLU A 253 -10.50 7.49 -15.18
N ALA A 254 -9.26 7.37 -14.69
CA ALA A 254 -8.81 6.39 -13.73
C ALA A 254 -9.53 6.58 -12.39
N LYS A 255 -9.68 7.81 -11.90
CA LYS A 255 -10.48 8.11 -10.70
C LYS A 255 -11.90 7.60 -10.82
N HIS A 256 -12.56 7.87 -11.95
CA HIS A 256 -13.92 7.41 -12.20
C HIS A 256 -14.00 5.87 -12.21
N LYS A 257 -13.11 5.19 -12.96
CA LYS A 257 -13.06 3.72 -13.00
C LYS A 257 -12.77 3.14 -11.62
N PHE A 258 -11.85 3.73 -10.87
CA PHE A 258 -11.47 3.30 -9.53
C PHE A 258 -12.62 3.41 -8.54
N PHE A 259 -13.35 4.52 -8.53
CA PHE A 259 -14.54 4.68 -7.68
C PHE A 259 -15.64 3.69 -8.04
N CYS A 260 -15.84 3.39 -9.32
CA CYS A 260 -16.75 2.34 -9.77
C CYS A 260 -16.34 0.95 -9.27
N MET A 261 -15.05 0.62 -9.31
CA MET A 261 -14.53 -0.64 -8.77
C MET A 261 -14.73 -0.75 -7.27
N LEU A 262 -14.45 0.31 -6.50
CA LEU A 262 -14.59 0.24 -5.05
C LEU A 262 -16.06 0.16 -4.60
N LYS A 263 -17.01 0.64 -5.41
CA LYS A 263 -18.45 0.49 -5.13
C LYS A 263 -18.89 -0.98 -5.10
N THR A 264 -18.16 -1.89 -5.76
CA THR A 264 -18.47 -3.33 -5.70
C THR A 264 -17.94 -4.02 -4.43
N SER A 265 -17.15 -3.31 -3.60
CA SER A 265 -16.60 -3.87 -2.36
C SER A 265 -17.64 -4.06 -1.24
N HIS A 266 -18.81 -3.41 -1.35
CA HIS A 266 -19.91 -3.45 -0.36
C HIS A 266 -19.51 -3.12 1.09
N HIS A 267 -18.35 -2.49 1.29
CA HIS A 267 -17.89 -2.08 2.61
C HIS A 267 -18.30 -0.62 2.88
N ALA A 268 -19.26 -0.42 3.80
CA ALA A 268 -19.85 0.89 4.09
C ALA A 268 -18.81 1.99 4.40
N GLY A 269 -17.69 1.64 5.05
CA GLY A 269 -16.61 2.60 5.33
C GLY A 269 -15.85 3.04 4.07
N VAL A 270 -15.67 2.14 3.09
CA VAL A 270 -15.01 2.45 1.81
C VAL A 270 -15.97 3.25 0.94
N GLU A 271 -17.24 2.87 0.89
CA GLU A 271 -18.29 3.63 0.20
C GLU A 271 -18.39 5.07 0.72
N GLY A 272 -18.43 5.26 2.05
CA GLY A 272 -18.41 6.58 2.66
C GLY A 272 -17.15 7.38 2.32
N TYR A 273 -16.01 6.72 2.19
CA TYR A 273 -14.75 7.35 1.79
C TYR A 273 -14.75 7.81 0.32
N ILE A 274 -15.32 7.00 -0.59
CA ILE A 274 -15.52 7.38 -2.00
C ILE A 274 -16.46 8.58 -2.09
N VAL A 275 -17.60 8.53 -1.40
CA VAL A 275 -18.58 9.63 -1.38
C VAL A 275 -17.94 10.92 -0.88
N LYS A 276 -17.11 10.85 0.17
CA LYS A 276 -16.34 11.99 0.67
C LYS A 276 -15.41 12.57 -0.41
N ASN A 277 -14.70 11.73 -1.15
CA ASN A 277 -13.81 12.16 -2.23
C ASN A 277 -14.56 12.83 -3.39
N ILE A 278 -15.64 12.21 -3.86
CA ILE A 278 -16.49 12.76 -4.93
C ILE A 278 -17.05 14.12 -4.50
N ARG A 279 -17.57 14.22 -3.27
CA ARG A 279 -18.08 15.48 -2.71
C ARG A 279 -17.02 16.57 -2.70
N ASN A 280 -15.79 16.24 -2.29
CA ASN A 280 -14.70 17.22 -2.25
C ASN A 280 -14.33 17.70 -3.66
N GLN A 281 -14.24 16.79 -4.64
CA GLN A 281 -13.99 17.14 -6.04
C GLN A 281 -15.06 18.08 -6.62
N MET A 282 -16.33 17.84 -6.29
CA MET A 282 -17.45 18.72 -6.70
C MET A 282 -17.36 20.11 -6.06
N MET A 283 -16.89 20.22 -4.83
CA MET A 283 -16.69 21.50 -4.17
C MET A 283 -15.50 22.27 -4.76
N GLU A 284 -14.41 21.57 -5.06
CA GLU A 284 -13.22 22.14 -5.70
C GLU A 284 -13.53 22.65 -7.11
N SER A 285 -14.28 21.87 -7.91
CA SER A 285 -14.70 22.28 -9.26
C SER A 285 -15.59 23.53 -9.25
N LEU A 286 -16.54 23.64 -8.31
CA LEU A 286 -17.37 24.83 -8.14
C LEU A 286 -16.53 26.06 -7.78
N ASN A 287 -15.58 25.92 -6.86
CA ASN A 287 -14.71 27.01 -6.47
C ASN A 287 -13.78 27.45 -7.61
N LEU A 288 -13.25 26.49 -8.37
CA LEU A 288 -12.45 26.77 -9.56
C LEU A 288 -13.28 27.51 -10.62
N LEU A 289 -14.49 27.03 -10.92
CA LEU A 289 -15.42 27.67 -11.86
C LEU A 289 -15.69 29.13 -11.46
N ARG A 290 -15.98 29.36 -10.17
CA ARG A 290 -16.16 30.71 -9.62
C ARG A 290 -14.91 31.58 -9.80
N TYR A 291 -13.73 31.05 -9.50
CA TYR A 291 -12.46 31.77 -9.66
C TYR A 291 -12.21 32.15 -11.12
N LEU A 292 -12.41 31.23 -12.05
CA LEU A 292 -12.23 31.46 -13.48
C LEU A 292 -13.18 32.56 -13.99
N LEU A 293 -14.45 32.55 -13.59
CA LEU A 293 -15.41 33.60 -13.95
C LEU A 293 -15.00 34.99 -13.46
N MET A 294 -14.38 35.08 -12.29
CA MET A 294 -13.90 36.36 -11.75
C MET A 294 -12.65 36.89 -12.48
N GLN A 295 -11.85 36.02 -13.11
CA GLN A 295 -10.57 36.38 -13.73
C GLN A 295 -10.64 36.61 -15.26
N PHE A 296 -11.55 35.94 -15.97
CA PHE A 296 -11.56 35.95 -17.44
C PHE A 296 -12.27 37.15 -18.06
N GLN A 297 -11.53 37.97 -18.83
CA GLN A 297 -12.09 39.00 -19.72
C GLN A 297 -12.43 38.47 -21.12
N ALA A 298 -13.71 38.65 -21.49
CA ALA A 298 -14.39 38.73 -22.79
C ALA A 298 -14.14 37.69 -23.91
N ASN A 299 -12.93 37.21 -24.18
CA ASN A 299 -12.65 36.63 -25.52
C ASN A 299 -12.80 35.10 -25.62
N MET A 300 -12.98 34.39 -24.49
CA MET A 300 -13.29 32.94 -24.44
C MET A 300 -14.62 32.64 -23.75
N TRP A 301 -15.52 33.63 -23.66
CA TRP A 301 -16.71 33.55 -22.80
C TRP A 301 -17.79 32.59 -23.32
N GLU A 302 -18.04 32.49 -24.62
CA GLU A 302 -19.21 31.73 -25.11
C GLU A 302 -19.11 30.23 -24.86
N ASP A 303 -18.01 29.58 -25.23
CA ASP A 303 -17.81 28.15 -24.98
C ASP A 303 -17.70 27.84 -23.48
N PHE A 304 -17.07 28.72 -22.71
CA PHE A 304 -16.95 28.56 -21.26
C PHE A 304 -18.31 28.72 -20.56
N CYS A 305 -19.15 29.66 -20.99
CA CYS A 305 -20.52 29.84 -20.51
C CYS A 305 -21.37 28.61 -20.80
N ARG A 306 -21.24 28.00 -22.00
CA ARG A 306 -21.94 26.76 -22.31
C ARG A 306 -21.54 25.63 -21.36
N ILE A 307 -20.23 25.45 -21.12
CA ILE A 307 -19.71 24.44 -20.18
C ILE A 307 -20.21 24.71 -18.75
N LYS A 308 -20.17 25.97 -18.30
CA LYS A 308 -20.71 26.42 -17.02
C LYS A 308 -22.18 26.02 -16.89
N ASP A 309 -23.01 26.44 -17.84
CA ASP A 309 -24.46 26.25 -17.77
C ASP A 309 -24.84 24.77 -17.80
N ASP A 310 -24.20 23.97 -18.64
CA ASP A 310 -24.45 22.53 -18.71
C ASP A 310 -24.01 21.81 -17.43
N TYR A 311 -22.84 22.18 -16.88
CA TYR A 311 -22.35 21.64 -15.62
C TYR A 311 -23.26 21.99 -14.44
N LEU A 312 -23.61 23.27 -14.28
CA LEU A 312 -24.48 23.74 -13.19
C LEU A 312 -25.89 23.16 -13.31
N ARG A 313 -26.42 23.01 -14.53
CA ARG A 313 -27.74 22.38 -14.77
C ARG A 313 -27.74 20.92 -14.29
N MET A 314 -26.73 20.14 -14.70
CA MET A 314 -26.59 18.74 -14.25
C MET A 314 -26.48 18.66 -12.72
N LEU A 315 -25.69 19.56 -12.13
CA LEU A 315 -25.46 19.58 -10.70
C LEU A 315 -26.73 19.94 -9.91
N ARG A 316 -27.52 20.92 -10.35
CA ARG A 316 -28.80 21.29 -9.73
C ARG A 316 -29.79 20.13 -9.72
N VAL A 317 -29.91 19.40 -10.84
CA VAL A 317 -30.79 18.22 -10.90
C VAL A 317 -30.33 17.16 -9.90
N SER A 318 -29.03 16.88 -9.86
CA SER A 318 -28.44 15.89 -8.96
C SER A 318 -28.62 16.26 -7.48
N ILE A 319 -28.42 17.53 -7.12
CA ILE A 319 -28.62 18.03 -5.76
C ILE A 319 -30.10 17.98 -5.38
N SER A 320 -31.01 18.40 -6.28
CA SER A 320 -32.46 18.36 -6.04
C SER A 320 -32.96 16.94 -5.77
N MET A 321 -32.55 15.98 -6.61
CA MET A 321 -32.87 14.56 -6.42
C MET A 321 -32.30 14.02 -5.10
N SER A 322 -31.04 14.34 -4.80
CA SER A 322 -30.38 13.92 -3.55
C SER A 322 -31.08 14.51 -2.33
N ARG A 323 -31.38 15.80 -2.32
CA ARG A 323 -32.10 16.46 -1.22
C ARG A 323 -33.46 15.83 -0.99
N ALA A 324 -34.22 15.55 -2.05
CA ALA A 324 -35.53 14.89 -1.95
C ALA A 324 -35.41 13.52 -1.27
N TYR A 325 -34.43 12.71 -1.68
CA TYR A 325 -34.16 11.41 -1.08
C TYR A 325 -33.79 11.50 0.40
N TYR A 326 -32.74 12.27 0.75
CA TYR A 326 -32.26 12.39 2.13
C TYR A 326 -33.32 13.02 3.05
N SER A 327 -34.13 13.95 2.54
CA SER A 327 -35.23 14.56 3.30
C SER A 327 -36.37 13.57 3.55
N ALA A 328 -36.68 12.70 2.59
CA ALA A 328 -37.68 11.65 2.75
C ALA A 328 -37.22 10.61 3.78
N GLU A 329 -35.96 10.15 3.68
CA GLU A 329 -35.37 9.21 4.63
C GLU A 329 -35.35 9.78 6.06
N MET A 330 -35.00 11.05 6.19
CA MET A 330 -34.99 11.74 7.48
C MET A 330 -36.41 11.89 8.09
N LYS A 331 -37.44 12.07 7.26
CA LYS A 331 -38.85 12.07 7.71
C LYS A 331 -39.28 10.67 8.14
N ALA A 332 -38.97 9.64 7.35
CA ALA A 332 -39.27 8.25 7.68
C ALA A 332 -38.63 7.82 9.02
N LEU A 333 -37.37 8.21 9.26
CA LEU A 333 -36.69 7.95 10.52
C LEU A 333 -37.38 8.60 11.72
N LYS A 334 -37.84 9.86 11.58
CA LYS A 334 -38.59 10.56 12.62
C LYS A 334 -39.95 9.91 12.89
N GLU A 335 -40.62 9.44 11.85
CA GLU A 335 -41.91 8.75 11.97
C GLU A 335 -41.76 7.39 12.66
N ASP A 336 -40.76 6.59 12.30
CA ASP A 336 -40.45 5.33 12.96
C ASP A 336 -40.10 5.52 14.45
N GLN A 337 -39.31 6.55 14.79
CA GLN A 337 -39.03 6.91 16.18
C GLN A 337 -40.32 7.27 16.95
N ARG A 338 -41.22 8.06 16.35
CA ARG A 338 -42.52 8.42 16.95
C ARG A 338 -43.40 7.20 17.16
N LEU A 339 -43.44 6.27 16.22
CA LEU A 339 -44.20 5.02 16.33
C LEU A 339 -43.62 4.10 17.42
N LYS A 340 -42.29 3.96 17.50
CA LYS A 340 -41.61 3.21 18.56
C LYS A 340 -41.81 3.82 19.94
N ALA A 341 -41.83 5.15 20.06
CA ALA A 341 -42.13 5.85 21.32
C ALA A 341 -43.57 5.53 21.79
N LYS A 342 -44.55 5.67 20.89
CA LYS A 342 -45.97 5.33 21.17
C LYS A 342 -46.17 3.85 21.52
N ALA A 343 -45.41 2.94 20.88
CA ALA A 343 -45.46 1.52 21.19
C ALA A 343 -44.82 1.16 22.55
N LYS A 344 -43.70 1.81 22.92
CA LYS A 344 -43.10 1.65 24.26
C LYS A 344 -44.01 2.19 25.36
N GLU A 345 -44.74 3.26 25.10
CA GLU A 345 -45.71 3.84 26.04
C GLU A 345 -46.91 2.91 26.25
N LYS A 346 -47.45 2.34 25.17
CA LYS A 346 -48.48 1.29 25.25
C LYS A 346 -47.98 0.03 25.96
N ALA A 347 -46.75 -0.43 25.69
CA ALA A 347 -46.17 -1.60 26.33
C ALA A 347 -45.88 -1.41 27.83
N LYS A 348 -45.52 -0.19 28.27
CA LYS A 348 -45.39 0.16 29.69
C LYS A 348 -46.73 0.15 30.42
N SER A 349 -47.83 0.44 29.71
CA SER A 349 -49.18 0.34 30.27
C SER A 349 -49.69 -1.11 30.41
N THR A 350 -49.05 -2.10 29.78
CA THR A 350 -49.54 -3.50 29.75
C THR A 350 -48.60 -4.53 30.39
N ARG A 351 -47.44 -4.16 30.93
CA ARG A 351 -46.42 -5.16 31.39
C ARG A 351 -46.05 -5.02 32.87
N LEU A 352 -46.75 -5.78 33.72
CA LEU A 352 -46.40 -6.07 35.12
C LEU A 352 -45.53 -7.33 35.31
N LEU A 353 -44.98 -7.94 34.25
CA LEU A 353 -44.11 -9.12 34.38
C LEU A 353 -42.88 -9.03 33.46
N ARG A 354 -41.68 -9.09 34.07
CA ARG A 354 -40.38 -9.16 33.40
C ARG A 354 -40.17 -10.56 32.80
N PRO A 355 -39.70 -10.65 31.55
CA PRO A 355 -38.80 -11.72 31.15
C PRO A 355 -37.39 -11.15 30.98
N ILE A 356 -36.45 -11.79 31.68
CA ILE A 356 -35.01 -11.68 31.44
C ILE A 356 -34.74 -12.44 30.15
N THR A 357 -34.22 -11.76 29.13
CA THR A 357 -33.61 -12.43 27.99
C THR A 357 -32.26 -11.77 27.70
N VAL A 358 -31.23 -12.46 28.16
CA VAL A 358 -29.85 -12.32 27.71
C VAL A 358 -29.81 -12.69 26.22
N LYS A 359 -29.25 -11.87 25.34
CA LYS A 359 -28.67 -12.35 24.07
C LYS A 359 -27.81 -11.31 23.34
N HIS A 360 -26.53 -11.68 23.28
CA HIS A 360 -25.58 -11.64 22.16
C HIS A 360 -25.32 -10.32 21.44
N ASP A 361 -24.08 -9.85 21.62
CA ASP A 361 -23.39 -8.87 20.80
C ASP A 361 -23.39 -9.29 19.32
N LYS A 362 -24.18 -8.58 18.52
CA LYS A 362 -23.92 -8.35 17.11
C LYS A 362 -23.45 -6.90 16.96
N LEU A 363 -22.54 -6.66 16.01
CA LEU A 363 -21.94 -5.36 15.69
C LEU A 363 -22.94 -4.19 15.84
N PRO A 364 -22.49 -3.03 16.35
CA PRO A 364 -23.40 -1.94 16.72
C PRO A 364 -24.09 -1.38 15.48
N HIS A 365 -25.37 -1.70 15.34
CA HIS A 365 -26.28 -0.99 14.47
C HIS A 365 -26.28 0.48 14.91
N MET A 366 -25.99 1.39 13.97
CA MET A 366 -25.90 2.83 14.24
C MET A 366 -27.17 3.31 14.98
N SER A 367 -27.02 4.13 16.02
CA SER A 367 -28.17 4.62 16.78
C SER A 367 -29.02 5.56 15.92
N PRO A 368 -30.35 5.62 16.13
CA PRO A 368 -31.23 6.50 15.34
C PRO A 368 -30.84 7.98 15.41
N GLU A 369 -30.22 8.42 16.51
CA GLU A 369 -29.71 9.78 16.69
C GLU A 369 -28.51 10.04 15.78
N ILE A 370 -27.58 9.09 15.71
CA ILE A 370 -26.40 9.18 14.83
C ILE A 370 -26.85 9.14 13.37
N GLN A 371 -27.81 8.28 13.02
CA GLN A 371 -28.40 8.25 11.66
C GLN A 371 -29.01 9.61 11.29
N HIS A 372 -29.74 10.24 12.22
CA HIS A 372 -30.30 11.56 11.98
C HIS A 372 -29.22 12.62 11.74
N GLN A 373 -28.15 12.62 12.53
CA GLN A 373 -27.02 13.55 12.36
C GLN A 373 -26.31 13.36 11.01
N VAL A 374 -26.12 12.12 10.56
CA VAL A 374 -25.50 11.82 9.26
C VAL A 374 -26.36 12.36 8.12
N LEU A 375 -27.68 12.11 8.13
CA LEU A 375 -28.60 12.63 7.13
C LEU A 375 -28.63 14.16 7.13
N GLN A 376 -28.64 14.78 8.32
CA GLN A 376 -28.61 16.24 8.45
C GLN A 376 -27.31 16.83 7.90
N SER A 377 -26.16 16.21 8.17
CA SER A 377 -24.86 16.63 7.64
C SER A 377 -24.82 16.60 6.11
N ALA A 378 -25.42 15.59 5.49
CA ALA A 378 -25.55 15.51 4.03
C ALA A 378 -26.41 16.66 3.47
N LEU A 379 -27.53 16.98 4.11
CA LEU A 379 -28.40 18.09 3.69
C LEU A 379 -27.69 19.46 3.77
N VAL A 380 -26.96 19.72 4.86
CA VAL A 380 -26.15 20.95 5.01
C VAL A 380 -25.10 21.06 3.91
N THR A 381 -24.51 19.93 3.50
CA THR A 381 -23.56 19.90 2.37
C THR A 381 -24.23 20.32 1.06
N PHE A 382 -25.44 19.85 0.80
CA PHE A 382 -26.19 20.24 -0.40
C PHE A 382 -26.54 21.73 -0.40
N ASP A 383 -26.90 22.28 0.75
CA ASP A 383 -27.19 23.71 0.89
C ASP A 383 -25.95 24.57 0.64
N LEU A 384 -24.78 24.11 1.09
CA LEU A 384 -23.50 24.76 0.78
C LEU A 384 -23.19 24.73 -0.72
N MET A 385 -23.38 23.58 -1.38
CA MET A 385 -23.18 23.46 -2.83
C MET A 385 -24.14 24.37 -3.61
N GLU A 386 -25.41 24.45 -3.22
CA GLU A 386 -26.37 25.36 -3.87
C GLU A 386 -26.02 26.83 -3.65
N SER A 387 -25.59 27.20 -2.45
CA SER A 387 -25.11 28.57 -2.19
C SER A 387 -23.97 28.95 -3.13
N LEU A 388 -23.04 28.03 -3.41
CA LEU A 388 -21.97 28.25 -4.39
C LEU A 388 -22.50 28.36 -5.82
N ILE A 389 -23.44 27.51 -6.23
CA ILE A 389 -24.06 27.57 -7.56
C ILE A 389 -24.73 28.94 -7.77
N VAL A 390 -25.57 29.37 -6.84
CA VAL A 390 -26.25 30.69 -6.92
C VAL A 390 -25.22 31.81 -7.04
N ARG A 391 -24.14 31.75 -6.25
CA ARG A 391 -23.09 32.77 -6.32
C ARG A 391 -22.34 32.77 -7.64
N ILE A 392 -22.24 31.64 -8.32
CA ILE A 392 -21.65 31.52 -9.65
C ILE A 392 -22.57 32.10 -10.71
N ASP A 393 -23.89 31.97 -10.56
CA ASP A 393 -24.86 32.57 -11.48
C ASP A 393 -24.95 34.10 -11.36
N GLU A 394 -24.62 34.64 -10.18
CA GLU A 394 -24.59 36.09 -9.92
C GLU A 394 -23.39 36.80 -10.55
N ILE A 395 -22.34 36.07 -10.93
CA ILE A 395 -21.12 36.59 -11.60
C ILE A 395 -21.33 36.51 -13.11
#